data_AF-A0A5B2TYY0-F1
#
_entry.id   AF-A0A5B2TYY0-F1
#
_cell.length_a   1.000
_cell.length_b   1.000
_cell.length_c   1.000
_cell.angle_alpha   90.00
_cell.angle_beta   90.00
_cell.angle_gamma   90.00
#
_symmetry.space_group_name_H-M   'P 1'
#
loop_
_entity.id
_entity.type
_entity.pdbx_description
1 polymer ?
#
loop_
_entity_poly.entity_id
_entity_poly.type
_entity_poly.pdbx_seq_one_letter_code
_entity_poly.pdbx_strand_id
1 'polypeptide(L)'
;MAIVMAGMGVLLSKSTSIVLDKANKRLQTRWHIGRFGFGKWEELPPVDYISVFKAHKTRSINFDRKAPVRYEVNLWLQRGGRKRVYFSYDDEVALNMCDEIAKFLKVDLWDASDPHDKRKVLTEGL
;
A
#
# COMPACT_ATOMS: atom_id res chain seq x y z
N MET A 1 1.28 -36.20 -8.63
CA MET A 1 1.15 -34.98 -9.46
C MET A 1 -0.03 -34.11 -9.07
N ALA A 2 -1.27 -34.61 -9.01
CA ALA A 2 -2.46 -33.78 -8.70
C ALA A 2 -2.39 -33.06 -7.33
N ILE A 3 -1.94 -33.75 -6.27
CA ILE A 3 -1.81 -33.16 -4.92
C ILE A 3 -0.81 -32.00 -4.91
N VAL A 4 0.30 -32.12 -5.66
CA VAL A 4 1.33 -31.09 -5.78
C VAL A 4 0.77 -29.87 -6.53
N MET A 5 0.04 -30.09 -7.62
CA MET A 5 -0.60 -29.02 -8.40
C MET A 5 -1.68 -28.29 -7.59
N ALA A 6 -2.47 -29.02 -6.81
CA ALA A 6 -3.47 -28.45 -5.91
C ALA A 6 -2.82 -27.55 -4.83
N GLY A 7 -1.73 -28.02 -4.21
CA GLY A 7 -0.97 -27.22 -3.24
C GLY A 7 -0.39 -25.94 -3.84
N MET A 8 0.17 -26.02 -5.05
CA MET A 8 0.69 -24.86 -5.79
C MET A 8 -0.42 -23.84 -6.08
N GLY A 9 -1.61 -24.30 -6.46
CA GLY A 9 -2.77 -23.44 -6.72
C GLY A 9 -3.21 -22.65 -5.49
N VAL A 10 -3.25 -23.29 -4.31
CA VAL A 10 -3.58 -22.59 -3.05
C VAL A 10 -2.56 -21.50 -2.74
N LEU A 11 -1.26 -21.80 -2.90
CA LEU A 11 -0.20 -20.81 -2.66
C LEU A 11 -0.30 -19.61 -3.59
N LEU A 12 -0.59 -19.83 -4.88
CA LEU A 12 -0.76 -18.76 -5.87
C LEU A 12 -2.01 -17.92 -5.64
N SER A 13 -3.05 -18.49 -5.01
CA SER A 13 -4.28 -17.76 -4.65
C SER A 13 -4.12 -16.81 -3.47
N LYS A 14 -2.98 -16.88 -2.74
CA LYS A 14 -2.75 -16.06 -1.55
C LYS A 14 -2.62 -14.59 -1.93
N SER A 15 -3.53 -13.76 -1.42
CA SER A 15 -3.46 -12.30 -1.58
C SER A 15 -3.34 -11.61 -0.22
N THR A 16 -2.93 -10.35 -0.21
CA THR A 16 -2.84 -9.55 1.02
C THR A 16 -3.57 -8.23 0.83
N SER A 17 -4.25 -7.78 1.89
CA SER A 17 -4.94 -6.50 1.94
C SER A 17 -4.70 -5.85 3.30
N ILE A 18 -4.68 -4.53 3.34
CA ILE A 18 -4.60 -3.77 4.58
C ILE A 18 -5.95 -3.11 4.82
N VAL A 19 -6.47 -3.25 6.03
CA VAL A 19 -7.70 -2.61 6.48
C VAL A 19 -7.34 -1.59 7.54
N LEU A 20 -7.77 -0.35 7.32
CA LEU A 20 -7.65 0.74 8.28
C LEU A 20 -9.01 0.92 8.96
N ASP A 21 -9.05 0.79 10.28
CA ASP A 21 -10.25 1.03 11.08
C ASP A 21 -10.20 2.45 11.66
N LYS A 22 -11.09 3.30 11.14
CA LYS A 22 -11.18 4.70 11.55
C LYS A 22 -11.73 4.89 12.95
N ALA A 23 -12.69 4.07 13.36
CA ALA A 23 -13.35 4.21 14.65
C ALA A 23 -12.40 3.82 15.79
N ASN A 24 -11.62 2.75 15.59
CA ASN A 24 -10.78 2.19 16.64
C ASN A 24 -9.29 2.54 16.51
N LYS A 25 -8.87 3.28 15.47
CA LYS A 25 -7.47 3.59 15.16
C LYS A 25 -6.59 2.34 15.09
N ARG A 26 -7.07 1.31 14.38
CA ARG A 26 -6.38 0.02 14.23
C ARG A 26 -6.07 -0.26 12.78
N LEU A 27 -5.05 -1.08 12.57
CA LEU A 27 -4.69 -1.60 11.26
C LEU A 27 -4.73 -3.12 11.30
N GLN A 28 -5.28 -3.74 10.25
CA GLN A 28 -5.24 -5.18 10.08
C GLN A 28 -4.57 -5.52 8.76
N THR A 29 -3.50 -6.30 8.83
CA THR A 29 -2.95 -6.94 7.63
C THR A 29 -3.67 -8.28 7.47
N ARG A 30 -4.53 -8.39 6.45
CA ARG A 30 -5.25 -9.62 6.12
C ARG A 30 -4.54 -10.35 4.99
N TRP A 31 -4.31 -11.64 5.16
CA TRP A 31 -4.03 -12.55 4.06
C TRP A 31 -5.29 -13.30 3.70
N HIS A 32 -5.54 -13.47 2.41
CA HIS A 32 -6.72 -14.16 1.90
C HIS A 32 -6.32 -15.41 1.12
N ILE A 33 -7.14 -16.45 1.24
CA ILE A 33 -7.15 -17.59 0.34
C ILE A 33 -8.58 -17.68 -0.21
N GLY A 34 -8.76 -17.30 -1.47
CA GLY A 34 -10.10 -17.14 -2.06
C GLY A 34 -10.93 -16.11 -1.30
N ARG A 35 -12.10 -16.52 -0.79
CA ARG A 35 -13.05 -15.64 -0.07
C ARG A 35 -12.76 -15.52 1.43
N PHE A 36 -11.87 -16.35 1.97
CA PHE A 36 -11.58 -16.37 3.40
C PHE A 36 -10.35 -15.51 3.68
N GLY A 37 -10.55 -14.46 4.48
CA GLY A 37 -9.50 -13.54 4.92
C GLY A 37 -9.18 -13.72 6.40
N PHE A 38 -7.90 -13.89 6.71
CA PHE A 38 -7.39 -14.03 8.07
C PHE A 38 -6.38 -12.92 8.35
N GLY A 39 -6.40 -12.35 9.56
CA GLY A 39 -5.45 -11.31 9.95
C GLY A 39 -5.62 -10.94 11.41
N LYS A 40 -4.58 -10.36 12.01
CA LYS A 40 -4.64 -9.86 13.39
C LYS A 40 -4.80 -8.35 13.38
N TRP A 41 -5.72 -7.86 14.20
CA TRP A 41 -5.83 -6.43 14.48
C TRP A 41 -4.61 -6.01 15.29
N GLU A 42 -3.96 -4.96 14.84
CA GLU A 42 -2.84 -4.33 15.52
C GLU A 42 -3.21 -2.87 15.76
N GLU A 43 -2.70 -2.31 16.85
CA GLU A 43 -2.76 -0.86 17.05
C GLU A 43 -2.04 -0.17 15.90
N LEU A 44 -2.59 0.93 15.40
CA LEU A 44 -1.93 1.68 14.35
C LEU A 44 -0.66 2.32 14.93
N PRO A 45 0.56 1.94 14.48
CA PRO A 45 1.78 2.56 14.95
C PRO A 45 1.75 4.07 14.64
N PRO A 46 2.37 4.91 15.49
CA PRO A 46 2.46 6.35 15.23
C PRO A 46 3.08 6.63 13.85
N VAL A 47 2.35 7.38 13.03
CA VAL A 47 2.72 7.75 11.66
C VAL A 47 3.22 9.20 11.67
N ASP A 48 4.37 9.45 11.06
CA ASP A 48 4.92 10.81 10.89
C ASP A 48 4.28 11.51 9.70
N TYR A 49 4.29 10.84 8.55
CA TYR A 49 3.73 11.35 7.31
C TYR A 49 3.35 10.19 6.38
N ILE A 50 2.54 10.50 5.38
CA ILE A 50 2.20 9.59 4.30
C ILE A 50 2.76 10.10 2.98
N SER A 51 3.03 9.19 2.06
CA SER A 51 3.59 9.56 0.77
C SER A 51 3.17 8.64 -0.37
N VAL A 52 3.18 9.19 -1.59
CA VAL A 52 3.09 8.43 -2.84
C VAL A 52 4.47 8.34 -3.48
N PHE A 53 4.89 7.14 -3.87
CA PHE A 53 6.13 6.92 -4.61
C PHE A 53 5.89 6.22 -5.93
N LYS A 54 6.60 6.66 -6.97
CA LYS A 54 6.67 5.94 -8.25
C LYS A 54 7.65 4.78 -8.14
N ALA A 55 7.12 3.57 -8.02
CA ALA A 55 7.88 2.34 -8.01
C ALA A 55 8.15 1.85 -9.44
N HIS A 56 9.39 1.97 -9.87
CA HIS A 56 9.88 1.34 -11.10
C HIS A 56 10.23 -0.12 -10.80
N LYS A 57 9.43 -1.06 -11.33
CA LYS A 57 9.86 -2.46 -11.38
C LYS A 57 10.78 -2.65 -12.58
N THR A 58 11.94 -3.27 -12.35
CA THR A 58 12.99 -3.44 -13.36
C THR A 58 12.62 -4.45 -14.46
N ARG A 59 11.74 -5.43 -14.18
CA ARG A 59 11.33 -6.47 -15.16
C ARG A 59 9.86 -6.87 -15.00
N SER A 60 9.17 -7.03 -16.13
CA SER A 60 7.85 -7.67 -16.19
C SER A 60 7.99 -9.19 -16.01
N ILE A 61 6.90 -9.86 -15.62
CA ILE A 61 6.80 -11.33 -15.60
C ILE A 61 7.04 -11.90 -17.02
N ASN A 62 6.66 -11.12 -18.04
CA ASN A 62 7.01 -11.40 -19.42
C ASN A 62 8.33 -10.66 -19.71
N PHE A 63 9.45 -11.39 -19.65
CA PHE A 63 10.82 -10.88 -19.70
C PHE A 63 11.15 -9.95 -20.90
N ASP A 64 10.26 -9.84 -21.89
CA ASP A 64 10.38 -8.97 -23.07
C ASP A 64 9.76 -7.57 -22.92
N ARG A 65 9.10 -7.25 -21.79
CA ARG A 65 8.45 -5.93 -21.60
C ARG A 65 8.91 -5.23 -20.32
N LYS A 66 8.96 -3.90 -20.37
CA LYS A 66 9.06 -3.07 -19.15
C LYS A 66 7.82 -3.32 -18.30
N ALA A 67 8.01 -3.49 -16.99
CA ALA A 67 6.89 -3.61 -16.06
C ALA A 67 6.10 -2.28 -16.05
N PRO A 68 4.76 -2.34 -15.89
CA PRO A 68 3.98 -1.13 -15.71
C PRO A 68 4.46 -0.38 -14.46
N VAL A 69 4.46 0.96 -14.56
CA VAL A 69 4.80 1.85 -13.45
C VAL A 69 3.72 1.72 -12.39
N ARG A 70 4.14 1.50 -11.15
CA ARG A 70 3.24 1.38 -10.01
C ARG A 70 3.46 2.55 -9.07
N TYR A 71 2.37 3.17 -8.62
CA TYR A 71 2.40 4.21 -7.59
C TYR A 71 2.03 3.58 -6.24
N GLU A 72 2.88 3.77 -5.24
CA GLU A 72 2.78 3.12 -3.94
C GLU A 72 2.52 4.13 -2.84
N VAL A 73 1.44 3.91 -2.09
CA VAL A 73 1.08 4.71 -0.93
C VAL A 73 1.72 4.11 0.31
N ASN A 74 2.55 4.87 0.99
CA ASN A 74 3.37 4.42 2.12
C ASN A 74 3.16 5.28 3.36
N LEU A 75 2.87 4.63 4.49
CA LEU A 75 2.94 5.23 5.83
C LEU A 75 4.38 5.20 6.31
N TRP A 76 4.92 6.35 6.71
CA TRP A 76 6.22 6.45 7.37
C TRP A 76 6.03 6.51 8.88
N LEU A 77 6.69 5.60 9.60
CA LEU A 77 6.47 5.38 11.02
C LEU A 77 7.52 6.13 11.85
N GLN A 78 7.11 6.65 13.01
CA GLN A 78 7.99 7.35 13.97
C GLN A 78 9.21 6.55 14.41
N ARG A 79 9.05 5.23 14.54
CA ARG A 79 10.12 4.31 14.96
C ARG A 79 10.99 3.82 13.80
N GLY A 80 10.89 4.49 12.64
CA GLY A 80 11.59 4.14 11.42
C GLY A 80 10.86 3.10 10.58
N GLY A 81 11.22 3.07 9.29
CA GLY A 81 10.62 2.19 8.30
C GLY A 81 9.33 2.76 7.69
N ARG A 82 8.83 2.02 6.69
CA ARG A 82 7.59 2.35 5.99
C ARG A 82 6.70 1.13 5.85
N LYS A 83 5.38 1.35 5.86
CA LYS A 83 4.37 0.33 5.55
C LYS A 83 3.60 0.76 4.31
N ARG A 84 3.73 0.00 3.23
CA ARG A 84 2.90 0.19 2.04
C ARG A 84 1.48 -0.23 2.37
N VAL A 85 0.52 0.69 2.23
CA VAL A 85 -0.89 0.44 2.53
C VAL A 85 -1.74 0.27 1.30
N TYR A 86 -1.33 0.87 0.18
CA TYR A 86 -2.06 0.81 -1.07
C TYR A 86 -1.11 0.93 -2.27
N PHE A 87 -1.61 0.58 -3.45
CA PHE A 87 -0.98 0.91 -4.71
C PHE A 87 -2.00 1.00 -5.83
N SER A 88 -1.65 1.78 -6.85
CA SER A 88 -2.36 1.84 -8.13
C SER A 88 -1.35 1.86 -9.27
N TYR A 89 -1.81 1.59 -10.49
CA TYR A 89 -1.05 1.85 -11.73
C TYR A 89 -1.37 3.23 -12.32
N ASP A 90 -2.30 3.94 -11.68
CA ASP A 90 -2.72 5.31 -11.97
C ASP A 90 -2.24 6.21 -10.81
N ASP A 91 -1.57 7.30 -11.13
CA ASP A 91 -0.98 8.24 -10.16
C ASP A 91 -2.04 9.04 -9.43
N GLU A 92 -3.04 9.55 -10.13
CA GLU A 92 -4.13 10.32 -9.55
C GLU A 92 -4.91 9.48 -8.54
N VAL A 93 -5.23 8.23 -8.88
CA VAL A 93 -5.89 7.29 -7.96
C VAL A 93 -5.03 7.01 -6.72
N ALA A 94 -3.70 6.88 -6.88
CA ALA A 94 -2.81 6.68 -5.75
C ALA A 94 -2.73 7.93 -4.86
N LEU A 95 -2.69 9.12 -5.45
CA LEU A 95 -2.63 10.40 -4.73
C LEU A 95 -3.93 10.68 -3.98
N ASN A 96 -5.08 10.45 -4.60
CA ASN A 96 -6.40 10.58 -3.96
C ASN A 96 -6.53 9.63 -2.76
N MET A 97 -6.11 8.37 -2.91
CA MET A 97 -6.09 7.44 -1.78
C MET A 97 -5.13 7.88 -0.67
N CYS A 98 -3.98 8.45 -1.04
CA CYS A 98 -3.02 8.98 -0.08
C CYS A 98 -3.61 10.14 0.72
N ASP A 99 -4.32 11.06 0.06
CA ASP A 99 -4.97 12.23 0.68
C ASP A 99 -6.09 11.82 1.66
N GLU A 100 -6.93 10.87 1.28
CA GLU A 100 -7.96 10.30 2.17
C GLU A 100 -7.34 9.71 3.45
N ILE A 101 -6.21 9.00 3.31
CA ILE A 101 -5.51 8.43 4.47
C ILE A 101 -4.82 9.54 5.28
N ALA A 102 -4.25 10.57 4.65
CA ALA A 102 -3.63 11.70 5.33
C ALA A 102 -4.64 12.44 6.22
N LYS A 103 -5.82 12.75 5.69
CA LYS A 103 -6.96 13.34 6.41
C LYS A 103 -7.42 12.45 7.55
N PHE A 104 -7.51 11.14 7.30
CA PHE A 104 -7.88 10.17 8.34
C PHE A 104 -6.90 10.17 9.51
N LEU A 105 -5.59 10.17 9.22
CA LEU A 105 -4.54 10.08 10.23
C LEU A 105 -4.15 11.42 10.84
N LYS A 106 -4.58 12.52 10.21
CA LYS A 106 -4.17 13.89 10.53
C LYS A 106 -2.65 14.08 10.46
N VAL A 107 -2.06 13.61 9.36
CA VAL A 107 -0.61 13.70 9.11
C VAL A 107 -0.33 14.38 7.78
N ASP A 108 0.91 14.84 7.60
CA ASP A 108 1.34 15.45 6.35
C ASP A 108 1.32 14.47 5.18
N LEU A 109 0.93 14.96 3.99
CA LEU A 109 1.03 14.25 2.73
C LEU A 109 2.21 14.74 1.89
N TRP A 110 2.98 13.80 1.38
CA TRP A 110 4.08 14.04 0.45
C TRP A 110 3.84 13.36 -0.90
N ASP A 111 3.80 14.13 -1.97
CA ASP A 111 3.91 13.59 -3.31
C ASP A 111 5.39 13.45 -3.66
N ALA A 112 5.85 12.20 -3.76
CA ALA A 112 7.19 11.82 -4.19
C ALA A 112 7.13 10.89 -5.42
N SER A 113 6.11 11.09 -6.27
CA SER A 113 5.97 10.41 -7.56
C SER A 113 7.07 10.82 -8.55
N ASP A 114 7.57 12.05 -8.47
CA ASP A 114 8.81 12.47 -9.12
C ASP A 114 10.00 12.34 -8.14
N PRO A 115 11.00 11.48 -8.44
CA PRO A 115 12.21 11.38 -7.62
C PRO A 115 12.99 12.69 -7.47
N HIS A 116 12.89 13.61 -8.43
CA HIS A 116 13.63 14.87 -8.46
C HIS A 116 12.84 16.04 -7.86
N ASP A 117 11.52 15.91 -7.74
CA ASP A 117 10.64 16.96 -7.22
C ASP A 117 9.64 16.39 -6.21
N LYS A 118 10.05 16.38 -4.95
CA LYS A 118 9.22 15.93 -3.83
C LYS A 118 8.49 17.12 -3.24
N ARG A 119 7.17 17.08 -3.27
CA ARG A 119 6.33 18.21 -2.86
C ARG A 119 5.45 17.81 -1.68
N LYS A 120 5.41 18.67 -0.67
CA LYS A 120 4.40 18.59 0.38
C LYS A 120 3.08 19.08 -0.20
N VAL A 121 2.05 18.25 -0.14
CA VAL A 121 0.72 18.60 -0.65
C VAL A 121 -0.06 19.24 0.50
N LEU A 122 -0.73 20.36 0.20
CA LEU A 122 -1.62 21.01 1.15
C LEU A 122 -2.91 20.20 1.23
N THR A 123 -3.06 19.42 2.28
CA THR A 123 -4.30 18.71 2.58
C THR A 123 -5.28 19.68 3.24
N GLU A 124 -6.37 20.01 2.55
CA GLU A 124 -7.43 20.83 3.13
C GLU A 124 -8.11 20.08 4.29
N GLY A 125 -8.12 20.69 5.48
CA GLY A 125 -8.85 20.17 6.66
C GLY A 125 -8.02 19.46 7.73
N LEU A 126 -6.70 19.65 7.77
CA LEU A 126 -5.84 19.29 8.91
C LEU A 126 -6.01 20.24 10.10
#